data_AF-T1BQY1-F1
#
_entry.id   AF-T1BQY1-F1
#
_cell.length_a   1.000
_cell.length_b   1.000
_cell.length_c   1.000
_cell.angle_alpha   90.00
_cell.angle_beta   90.00
_cell.angle_gamma   90.00
#
_symmetry.space_group_name_H-M   'P 1'
#
loop_
_entity.id
_entity.type
_entity.pdbx_description
1 polymer ?
#
loop_
_entity_poly.entity_id
_entity_poly.type
_entity_poly.pdbx_seq_one_letter_code
_entity_poly.pdbx_strand_id
1 'polypeptide(L)'
;SLVTPKTRAIVVNSPSNPTGAVLSAKAIERIVEFADRHDLYIVSDEAYEQIVYDGPATSFWGRGDRVVVVNTFSKTLAMTGWRLGFLLAAPALAIAINKIHYHILACPPTPTQVAVLAGLEKGGPALRSMLREFRARRDLVVRELGRIRGISLWCPAAPSTSSRGSTGRGPASRSRPRCWPGRDLDAR
;
A
#
# COMPACT_ATOMS: atom_id res chain seq x y z
N SER A 1 -8.53 -20.15 -15.54
CA SER A 1 -8.03 -18.79 -15.22
C SER A 1 -9.20 -17.92 -14.79
N LEU A 2 -9.03 -16.98 -13.85
CA LEU A 2 -10.08 -15.98 -13.52
C LEU A 2 -10.17 -14.86 -14.57
N VAL A 3 -9.19 -14.78 -15.49
CA VAL A 3 -9.21 -13.86 -16.63
C VAL A 3 -10.16 -14.37 -17.68
N THR A 4 -11.01 -13.48 -18.18
CA THR A 4 -11.97 -13.74 -19.26
C THR A 4 -11.76 -12.73 -20.40
N PRO A 5 -12.37 -12.93 -21.58
CA PRO A 5 -12.32 -11.93 -22.65
C PRO A 5 -12.87 -10.54 -22.28
N LYS A 6 -13.61 -10.42 -21.17
CA LYS A 6 -14.14 -9.15 -20.64
C LYS A 6 -13.19 -8.48 -19.63
N THR A 7 -12.16 -9.16 -19.15
CA THR A 7 -11.19 -8.59 -18.20
C THR A 7 -10.36 -7.53 -18.91
N ARG A 8 -10.17 -6.38 -18.26
CA ARG A 8 -9.43 -5.22 -18.82
C ARG A 8 -8.35 -4.68 -17.91
N ALA A 9 -8.46 -4.89 -16.60
CA ALA A 9 -7.51 -4.33 -15.66
C ALA A 9 -7.38 -5.20 -14.40
N ILE A 10 -6.28 -5.00 -13.70
CA ILE A 10 -6.00 -5.47 -12.34
C ILE A 10 -5.92 -4.24 -11.45
N VAL A 11 -6.64 -4.26 -10.34
CA VAL A 11 -6.52 -3.22 -9.29
C VAL A 11 -5.71 -3.79 -8.15
N VAL A 12 -4.66 -3.09 -7.76
CA VAL A 12 -3.76 -3.48 -6.68
C VAL A 12 -3.72 -2.35 -5.67
N ASN A 13 -3.90 -2.67 -4.38
CA ASN A 13 -3.72 -1.69 -3.30
C ASN A 13 -2.62 -2.19 -2.36
N SER A 14 -1.47 -1.51 -2.39
CA SER A 14 -0.28 -1.89 -1.63
C SER A 14 0.53 -0.64 -1.25
N PRO A 15 0.74 -0.35 0.04
CA PRO A 15 0.22 -1.07 1.20
C PRO A 15 -1.31 -1.12 1.28
N SER A 16 -1.83 -2.28 1.65
CA SER A 16 -3.27 -2.58 1.58
C SER A 16 -4.06 -1.94 2.72
N ASN A 17 -5.20 -1.35 2.40
CA ASN A 17 -6.34 -1.18 3.30
C ASN A 17 -7.37 -2.28 2.96
N PRO A 18 -7.84 -3.11 3.90
CA PRO A 18 -7.74 -3.00 5.37
C PRO A 18 -6.61 -3.80 6.02
N THR A 19 -5.86 -4.59 5.27
CA THR A 19 -4.98 -5.64 5.85
C THR A 19 -3.61 -5.13 6.31
N GLY A 20 -3.17 -3.99 5.79
CA GLY A 20 -1.80 -3.51 5.90
C GLY A 20 -0.77 -4.34 5.13
N ALA A 21 -1.16 -5.33 4.33
CA ALA A 21 -0.20 -6.15 3.58
C ALA A 21 0.59 -5.30 2.57
N VAL A 22 1.90 -5.55 2.48
CA VAL A 22 2.80 -4.90 1.52
C VAL A 22 3.36 -5.95 0.56
N LEU A 23 3.13 -5.72 -0.74
CA LEU A 23 3.67 -6.57 -1.78
C LEU A 23 5.20 -6.43 -1.85
N SER A 24 5.87 -7.57 -2.00
CA SER A 24 7.30 -7.58 -2.32
C SER A 24 7.52 -7.19 -3.78
N ALA A 25 8.71 -6.68 -4.10
CA ALA A 25 9.10 -6.38 -5.48
C ALA A 25 8.88 -7.58 -6.41
N LYS A 26 9.26 -8.79 -5.99
CA LYS A 26 9.02 -10.03 -6.76
C LYS A 26 7.54 -10.31 -7.03
N ALA A 27 6.65 -9.99 -6.09
CA ALA A 27 5.22 -10.14 -6.31
C ALA A 27 4.69 -9.11 -7.33
N ILE A 28 5.19 -7.88 -7.27
CA ILE A 28 4.89 -6.82 -8.25
C ILE A 28 5.32 -7.24 -9.65
N GLU A 29 6.58 -7.69 -9.83
CA GLU A 29 7.06 -8.13 -11.15
C GLU A 29 6.20 -9.26 -11.72
N ARG A 30 5.80 -10.22 -10.89
CA ARG A 30 4.89 -11.31 -11.33
C ARG A 30 3.52 -10.82 -11.74
N ILE A 31 3.01 -9.74 -11.13
CA ILE A 31 1.73 -9.12 -11.52
C ILE A 31 1.88 -8.39 -12.85
N VAL A 32 2.99 -7.66 -13.03
CA VAL A 32 3.32 -6.97 -14.29
C VAL A 32 3.44 -7.97 -15.44
N GLU A 33 4.27 -9.01 -15.29
CA GLU A 33 4.40 -10.07 -16.30
C GLU A 33 3.06 -10.77 -16.60
N PHE A 34 2.19 -10.90 -15.60
CA PHE A 34 0.87 -11.46 -15.81
C PHE A 34 -0.05 -10.51 -16.58
N ALA A 35 -0.04 -9.22 -16.24
CA ALA A 35 -0.83 -8.20 -16.93
C ALA A 35 -0.39 -8.07 -18.40
N ASP A 36 0.91 -8.03 -18.66
CA ASP A 36 1.46 -7.93 -20.01
C ASP A 36 1.06 -9.12 -20.89
N ARG A 37 1.18 -10.35 -20.37
CA ARG A 37 0.76 -11.57 -21.09
C ARG A 37 -0.73 -11.61 -21.43
N HIS A 38 -1.55 -10.84 -20.71
CA HIS A 38 -2.99 -10.81 -20.88
C HIS A 38 -3.52 -9.48 -21.44
N ASP A 39 -2.62 -8.57 -21.86
CA ASP A 39 -2.95 -7.23 -22.35
C ASP A 39 -3.86 -6.44 -21.38
N LEU A 40 -3.54 -6.49 -20.08
CA LEU A 40 -4.31 -5.86 -19.02
C LEU A 40 -3.66 -4.56 -18.54
N TYR A 41 -4.49 -3.59 -18.15
CA TYR A 41 -4.03 -2.43 -17.38
C TYR A 41 -3.79 -2.79 -15.92
N ILE A 42 -2.89 -2.06 -15.26
CA ILE A 42 -2.71 -2.12 -13.80
C ILE A 42 -3.09 -0.76 -13.23
N VAL A 43 -3.99 -0.75 -12.25
CA VAL A 43 -4.27 0.42 -11.41
C VAL A 43 -3.71 0.14 -10.02
N SER A 44 -2.60 0.80 -9.68
CA SER A 44 -1.91 0.66 -8.40
C SER A 44 -2.31 1.79 -7.46
N ASP A 45 -3.10 1.51 -6.44
CA ASP A 45 -3.41 2.41 -5.33
C ASP A 45 -2.30 2.33 -4.28
N GLU A 46 -1.47 3.37 -4.23
CA GLU A 46 -0.29 3.49 -3.39
C GLU A 46 -0.49 4.54 -2.27
N ALA A 47 -1.73 4.80 -1.88
CA ALA A 47 -2.10 5.82 -0.89
C ALA A 47 -1.38 5.72 0.47
N TYR A 48 -0.81 4.56 0.79
CA TYR A 48 -0.12 4.27 2.05
C TYR A 48 1.39 4.01 1.85
N GLU A 49 1.99 4.30 0.70
CA GLU A 49 3.40 3.95 0.38
C GLU A 49 4.42 4.41 1.43
N GLN A 50 4.15 5.52 2.12
CA GLN A 50 5.01 6.09 3.17
C GLN A 50 4.74 5.49 4.55
N ILE A 51 3.63 4.76 4.73
CA ILE A 51 3.22 4.15 6.00
C ILE A 51 3.64 2.67 6.00
N VAL A 52 4.95 2.47 6.01
CA VAL A 52 5.62 1.17 6.07
C VAL A 52 6.70 1.19 7.15
N TYR A 53 6.94 0.05 7.81
CA TYR A 53 7.79 0.00 9.00
C TYR A 53 9.05 -0.85 8.86
N ASP A 54 9.01 -1.87 8.01
CA ASP A 54 10.04 -2.91 7.92
C ASP A 54 10.75 -2.92 6.55
N GLY A 55 10.79 -1.74 5.90
CA GLY A 55 11.39 -1.50 4.59
C GLY A 55 10.52 -0.62 3.71
N PRO A 56 11.06 -0.02 2.64
CA PRO A 56 10.28 0.80 1.72
C PRO A 56 9.27 -0.04 0.93
N ALA A 57 8.10 0.55 0.63
CA ALA A 57 7.20 -0.01 -0.35
C ALA A 57 7.83 0.05 -1.74
N THR A 58 7.51 -0.93 -2.59
CA THR A 58 7.88 -0.90 -4.01
C THR A 58 6.68 -0.39 -4.81
N SER A 59 6.88 0.67 -5.59
CA SER A 59 5.85 1.21 -6.49
C SER A 59 5.72 0.36 -7.76
N PHE A 60 4.55 0.37 -8.41
CA PHE A 60 4.40 -0.16 -9.77
C PHE A 60 4.94 0.79 -10.84
N TRP A 61 5.23 2.04 -10.49
CA TRP A 61 5.71 3.04 -11.44
C TRP A 61 6.96 2.57 -12.22
N GLY A 62 7.03 2.92 -13.50
CA GLY A 62 8.14 2.58 -14.39
C GLY A 62 8.16 1.15 -14.92
N ARG A 63 7.10 0.35 -14.70
CA ARG A 63 7.03 -1.08 -15.08
C ARG A 63 6.15 -1.36 -16.29
N GLY A 64 5.93 -0.36 -17.14
CA GLY A 64 5.18 -0.52 -18.39
C GLY A 64 4.14 0.58 -18.62
N ASP A 65 3.75 0.74 -19.87
CA ASP A 65 2.90 1.84 -20.32
C ASP A 65 1.42 1.69 -19.92
N ARG A 66 1.02 0.48 -19.48
CA ARG A 66 -0.33 0.15 -19.03
C ARG A 66 -0.50 0.27 -17.51
N VAL A 67 0.50 0.79 -16.81
CA VAL A 67 0.44 1.05 -15.37
C VAL A 67 -0.08 2.47 -15.10
N VAL A 68 -1.08 2.57 -14.24
CA VAL A 68 -1.54 3.82 -13.62
C VAL A 68 -1.30 3.70 -12.11
N VAL A 69 -0.45 4.55 -11.56
CA VAL A 69 -0.32 4.71 -10.11
C VAL A 69 -1.27 5.80 -9.66
N VAL A 70 -2.02 5.56 -8.58
CA VAL A 70 -2.90 6.52 -7.93
C VAL A 70 -2.44 6.72 -6.49
N ASN A 71 -2.37 7.96 -6.05
CA ASN A 71 -1.86 8.28 -4.72
C ASN A 71 -2.55 9.54 -4.15
N THR A 72 -2.39 9.79 -2.86
CA THR A 72 -3.06 10.87 -2.13
C THR A 72 -2.17 11.52 -1.07
N PHE A 73 -2.37 12.81 -0.85
CA PHE A 73 -1.75 13.53 0.26
C PHE A 73 -2.48 13.33 1.60
N SER A 74 -3.62 12.65 1.57
CA SER A 74 -4.47 12.42 2.75
C SER A 74 -3.76 11.69 3.88
N LYS A 75 -2.89 10.74 3.55
CA LYS A 75 -2.24 9.84 4.52
C LYS A 75 -0.84 10.31 4.88
N THR A 76 -0.06 10.68 3.88
CA THR A 76 1.32 11.14 4.07
C THR A 76 1.40 12.50 4.77
N LEU A 77 0.48 13.42 4.48
CA LEU A 77 0.48 14.78 5.04
C LEU A 77 -0.65 15.03 6.05
N ALA A 78 -1.41 14.00 6.43
CA ALA A 78 -2.61 14.12 7.27
C ALA A 78 -3.67 15.12 6.71
N MET A 79 -3.74 15.26 5.39
CA MET A 79 -4.59 16.24 4.70
C MET A 79 -5.93 15.65 4.18
N THR A 80 -6.59 14.78 4.95
CA THR A 80 -7.80 14.06 4.50
C THR A 80 -8.91 14.98 4.00
N GLY A 81 -9.15 16.11 4.68
CA GLY A 81 -10.17 17.11 4.34
C GLY A 81 -9.81 18.02 3.16
N TRP A 82 -8.57 18.01 2.68
CA TRP A 82 -8.09 18.94 1.66
C TRP A 82 -8.34 18.48 0.23
N ARG A 83 -8.65 17.18 0.07
CA ARG A 83 -9.13 16.57 -1.18
C ARG A 83 -8.16 16.71 -2.36
N LEU A 84 -6.86 16.47 -2.13
CA LEU A 84 -5.86 16.39 -3.19
C LEU A 84 -5.19 15.01 -3.26
N GLY A 85 -5.00 14.55 -4.50
CA GLY A 85 -4.21 13.39 -4.86
C GLY A 85 -3.65 13.57 -6.26
N PHE A 86 -2.98 12.54 -6.75
CA PHE A 86 -2.38 12.55 -8.07
C PHE A 86 -2.38 11.15 -8.67
N LEU A 87 -2.09 11.09 -9.97
CA LEU A 87 -1.83 9.84 -10.67
C LEU A 87 -0.57 9.97 -11.50
N LEU A 88 0.12 8.85 -11.71
CA LEU A 88 1.21 8.71 -12.66
C LEU A 88 0.77 7.70 -13.73
N ALA A 89 0.92 8.04 -14.99
CA ALA A 89 0.57 7.17 -16.11
C ALA A 89 1.47 7.49 -17.32
N ALA A 90 1.56 6.57 -18.28
CA ALA A 90 2.21 6.85 -19.55
C ALA A 90 1.59 8.10 -20.24
N PRO A 91 2.36 8.91 -20.97
CA PRO A 91 1.90 10.20 -21.48
C PRO A 91 0.56 10.16 -22.23
N ALA A 92 0.38 9.18 -23.12
CA ALA A 92 -0.86 9.02 -23.88
C ALA A 92 -2.09 8.78 -22.97
N LEU A 93 -1.92 7.97 -21.92
CA LEU A 93 -2.97 7.66 -20.96
C LEU A 93 -3.24 8.85 -20.02
N ALA A 94 -2.18 9.52 -19.56
CA ALA A 94 -2.30 10.74 -18.74
C ALA A 94 -3.09 11.84 -19.48
N ILE A 95 -2.81 12.06 -20.78
CA ILE A 95 -3.56 13.00 -21.61
C ILE A 95 -5.04 12.61 -21.71
N ALA A 96 -5.33 11.33 -21.95
CA ALA A 96 -6.70 10.84 -22.04
C ALA A 96 -7.46 11.01 -20.72
N ILE A 97 -6.84 10.67 -19.58
CA ILE A 97 -7.43 10.86 -18.26
C ILE A 97 -7.65 12.35 -17.97
N ASN A 98 -6.71 13.22 -18.33
CA ASN A 98 -6.84 14.66 -18.11
C ASN A 98 -8.01 15.27 -18.90
N LYS A 99 -8.28 14.78 -20.13
CA LYS A 99 -9.48 15.18 -20.89
C LYS A 99 -10.76 14.86 -20.13
N ILE A 100 -10.85 13.69 -19.50
CA ILE A 100 -12.00 13.31 -18.67
C ILE A 100 -12.05 14.19 -17.42
N HIS A 101 -10.92 14.35 -16.71
CA HIS A 101 -10.83 15.18 -15.52
C HIS A 101 -11.32 16.61 -15.76
N TYR A 102 -10.95 17.20 -16.91
CA TYR A 102 -11.38 18.54 -17.28
C TYR A 102 -12.90 18.70 -17.30
N HIS A 103 -13.62 17.68 -17.77
CA HIS A 103 -15.09 17.69 -17.85
C HIS A 103 -15.80 17.34 -16.53
N ILE A 104 -15.08 16.82 -15.54
CA ILE A 104 -15.64 16.48 -14.22
C ILE A 104 -15.36 17.60 -13.20
N LEU A 105 -14.14 18.13 -13.18
CA LEU A 105 -13.67 19.06 -12.14
C LEU A 105 -12.88 20.26 -12.68
N ALA A 106 -12.44 20.25 -13.94
CA ALA A 106 -11.50 21.21 -14.55
C ALA A 106 -10.09 21.19 -13.93
N CYS A 107 -9.93 21.55 -12.66
CA CYS A 107 -8.65 21.57 -11.95
C CYS A 107 -8.82 21.45 -10.43
N PRO A 108 -7.77 21.02 -9.70
CA PRO A 108 -7.79 20.99 -8.24
C PRO A 108 -7.68 22.41 -7.62
N PRO A 109 -8.19 22.64 -6.40
CA PRO A 109 -8.14 23.95 -5.74
C PRO A 109 -6.70 24.46 -5.52
N THR A 110 -6.40 25.67 -6.01
CA THR A 110 -5.07 26.31 -5.87
C THR A 110 -4.57 26.42 -4.42
N PRO A 111 -5.39 26.83 -3.42
CA PRO A 111 -4.92 26.89 -2.04
C PRO A 111 -4.42 25.52 -1.51
N THR A 112 -5.10 24.44 -1.90
CA THR A 112 -4.67 23.08 -1.52
C THR A 112 -3.36 22.71 -2.20
N GLN A 113 -3.17 23.06 -3.48
CA GLN A 113 -1.90 22.81 -4.18
C GLN A 113 -0.72 23.50 -3.49
N VAL A 114 -0.90 24.75 -3.04
CA VAL A 114 0.12 25.50 -2.29
C VAL A 114 0.41 24.85 -0.93
N ALA A 115 -0.63 24.42 -0.20
CA ALA A 115 -0.46 23.74 1.08
C ALA A 115 0.28 22.40 0.93
N VAL A 116 -0.04 21.63 -0.12
CA VAL A 116 0.65 20.38 -0.42
C VAL A 116 2.11 20.62 -0.79
N LEU A 117 2.42 21.64 -1.61
CA LEU A 117 3.81 22.01 -1.92
C LEU A 117 4.61 22.29 -0.64
N ALA A 118 4.07 23.10 0.27
CA ALA A 118 4.70 23.37 1.56
C ALA A 118 4.89 22.09 2.40
N GLY A 119 3.92 21.18 2.37
CA GLY A 119 4.00 19.87 3.02
C GLY A 119 5.06 18.95 2.42
N LEU A 120 5.24 18.96 1.09
CA LEU A 120 6.28 18.18 0.42
C LEU A 120 7.69 18.71 0.76
N GLU A 121 7.87 20.02 0.81
CA GLU A 121 9.17 20.64 1.10
C GLU A 121 9.55 20.55 2.59
N LYS A 122 8.58 20.73 3.49
CA LYS A 122 8.84 20.96 4.93
C LYS A 122 8.22 19.90 5.86
N GLY A 123 7.35 19.03 5.35
CA GLY A 123 6.56 18.09 6.16
C GLY A 123 7.31 16.85 6.64
N GLY A 124 8.53 16.60 6.16
CA GLY A 124 9.32 15.40 6.52
C GLY A 124 9.43 15.12 8.02
N PRO A 125 9.75 16.10 8.90
CA PRO A 125 9.79 15.89 10.35
C PRO A 125 8.44 15.45 10.93
N ALA A 126 7.33 16.06 10.46
CA ALA A 126 5.98 15.71 10.92
C ALA A 126 5.60 14.28 10.48
N LEU A 127 5.88 13.92 9.23
CA LEU A 127 5.70 12.55 8.73
C LEU A 127 6.47 11.53 9.57
N ARG A 128 7.76 11.76 9.84
CA ARG A 128 8.56 10.87 10.70
C ARG A 128 7.99 10.74 12.11
N SER A 129 7.48 11.82 12.68
CA SER A 129 6.83 11.78 14.00
C SER A 129 5.57 10.94 13.98
N MET A 130 4.72 11.16 12.99
CA MET A 130 3.48 10.40 12.77
C MET A 130 3.76 8.90 12.58
N LEU A 131 4.78 8.53 11.78
CA LEU A 131 5.15 7.13 11.55
C LEU A 131 5.65 6.44 12.81
N ARG A 132 6.42 7.12 13.68
CA ARG A 132 6.84 6.57 14.98
C ARG A 132 5.63 6.26 15.86
N GLU A 133 4.69 7.19 15.93
CA GLU A 133 3.46 7.03 16.73
C GLU A 133 2.57 5.92 16.18
N PHE A 134 2.39 5.84 14.86
CA PHE A 134 1.62 4.76 14.25
C PHE A 134 2.26 3.40 14.46
N ARG A 135 3.60 3.30 14.43
CA ARG A 135 4.32 2.07 14.77
C ARG A 135 4.06 1.66 16.22
N ALA A 136 4.20 2.58 17.17
CA ALA A 136 3.96 2.31 18.59
C ALA A 136 2.52 1.82 18.85
N ARG A 137 1.52 2.47 18.22
CA ARG A 137 0.11 2.07 18.29
C ARG A 137 -0.13 0.69 17.67
N ARG A 138 0.44 0.43 16.50
CA ARG A 138 0.37 -0.89 15.85
C ARG A 138 0.93 -1.97 16.78
N ASP A 139 2.12 -1.75 17.31
CA ASP A 139 2.81 -2.74 18.13
C ASP A 139 2.06 -3.03 19.43
N LEU A 140 1.45 -2.00 20.05
CA LEU A 140 0.54 -2.15 21.18
C LEU A 140 -0.66 -3.03 20.80
N VAL A 141 -1.40 -2.68 19.75
CA VAL A 141 -2.62 -3.40 19.34
C VAL A 141 -2.31 -4.86 18.98
N VAL A 142 -1.26 -5.10 18.19
CA VAL A 142 -0.84 -6.45 17.80
C VAL A 142 -0.47 -7.28 19.04
N ARG A 143 0.24 -6.68 20.00
CA ARG A 143 0.62 -7.37 21.24
C ARG A 143 -0.60 -7.73 22.08
N GLU A 144 -1.52 -6.79 22.32
CA GLU A 144 -2.68 -7.04 23.19
C GLU A 144 -3.66 -8.01 22.54
N LEU A 145 -3.98 -7.85 21.25
CA LEU A 145 -4.85 -8.80 20.54
C LEU A 145 -4.22 -10.19 20.44
N GLY A 146 -2.89 -10.28 20.28
CA GLY A 146 -2.16 -11.55 20.24
C GLY A 146 -2.17 -12.33 21.56
N ARG A 147 -2.57 -11.71 22.69
CA ARG A 147 -2.75 -12.40 23.98
C ARG A 147 -4.09 -13.11 24.08
N ILE A 148 -5.08 -12.71 23.29
CA ILE A 148 -6.43 -13.28 23.33
C ILE A 148 -6.43 -14.64 22.63
N ARG A 149 -6.83 -15.69 23.36
CA ARG A 149 -6.91 -17.05 22.82
C ARG A 149 -7.97 -17.11 21.71
N GLY A 150 -7.58 -17.65 20.56
CA GLY A 150 -8.47 -17.83 19.41
C GLY A 150 -8.36 -16.74 18.35
N ILE A 151 -7.62 -15.66 18.61
CA ILE A 151 -7.33 -14.62 17.62
C ILE A 151 -6.01 -14.93 16.88
N SER A 152 -6.07 -14.86 15.55
CA SER A 152 -4.90 -14.93 14.66
C SER A 152 -4.75 -13.60 13.94
N LEU A 153 -3.52 -13.06 13.90
CA LEU A 153 -3.24 -11.74 13.34
C LEU A 153 -2.19 -11.82 12.25
N TRP A 154 -2.38 -10.99 11.23
CA TRP A 154 -1.33 -10.59 10.31
C TRP A 154 -0.63 -9.34 10.86
N CYS A 155 0.69 -9.23 10.70
CA CYS A 155 1.41 -8.01 11.07
C CYS A 155 1.22 -6.92 9.99
N PRO A 156 0.52 -5.81 10.27
CA PRO A 156 0.30 -4.77 9.26
C PRO A 156 1.60 -4.03 8.90
N ALA A 157 1.72 -3.65 7.64
CA ALA A 157 2.75 -2.80 7.05
C ALA A 157 4.19 -3.35 7.16
N ALA A 158 4.31 -4.68 7.28
CA ALA A 158 5.53 -5.41 7.06
C ALA A 158 5.58 -5.92 5.60
N PRO A 159 6.73 -5.85 4.90
CA PRO A 159 6.92 -6.55 3.63
C PRO A 159 6.58 -8.02 3.80
N SER A 160 5.94 -8.61 2.79
CA SER A 160 5.67 -10.05 2.74
C SER A 160 6.97 -10.86 2.61
N THR A 161 7.72 -11.02 3.70
CA THR A 161 8.89 -11.89 3.80
C THR A 161 8.53 -13.19 4.52
N SER A 162 7.52 -13.92 4.05
CA SER A 162 7.54 -15.40 4.11
C SER A 162 6.33 -16.04 3.45
N SER A 163 6.65 -16.82 2.44
CA SER A 163 5.87 -17.95 1.94
C SER A 163 5.72 -19.01 3.03
N ARG A 164 4.53 -19.19 3.61
CA ARG A 164 4.04 -20.48 4.13
C ARG A 164 2.52 -20.42 4.09
N GLY A 165 1.95 -21.09 3.09
CA GLY A 165 0.51 -21.27 3.00
C GLY A 165 0.00 -21.98 4.26
N SER A 166 -1.04 -21.44 4.88
CA SER A 166 -1.80 -22.13 5.91
C SER A 166 -2.74 -23.15 5.26
N THR A 167 -2.17 -24.19 4.67
CA THR A 167 -2.90 -25.44 4.36
C THR A 167 -2.34 -26.52 5.28
N GLY A 168 -3.04 -26.77 6.38
CA GLY A 168 -2.67 -27.80 7.34
C GLY A 168 -3.68 -27.94 8.46
N ARG A 169 -4.71 -28.79 8.26
CA ARG A 169 -5.50 -29.36 9.35
C ARG A 169 -4.61 -30.39 10.06
N GLY A 170 -4.07 -30.02 11.23
CA GLY A 170 -3.31 -30.89 12.12
C GLY A 170 -3.10 -30.21 13.47
N PRO A 171 -2.96 -30.95 14.59
CA PRO A 171 -2.95 -30.38 15.93
C PRO A 171 -1.74 -29.45 16.08
N ALA A 172 -2.04 -28.16 16.23
CA ALA A 172 -1.08 -27.08 16.15
C ALA A 172 -0.07 -27.12 17.31
N SER A 173 1.18 -27.51 17.01
CA SER A 173 2.34 -26.92 17.68
C SER A 173 2.35 -25.43 17.31
N ARG A 174 1.82 -24.59 18.21
CA ARG A 174 1.54 -23.16 17.98
C ARG A 174 2.82 -22.33 17.88
N SER A 175 3.51 -22.37 16.74
CA SER A 175 4.44 -21.29 16.40
C SER A 175 3.61 -20.06 16.02
N ARG A 176 3.50 -19.09 16.94
CA ARG A 176 2.84 -17.81 16.68
C ARG A 176 3.49 -17.14 15.47
N PRO A 177 2.74 -16.53 14.54
CA PRO A 177 3.33 -15.71 13.48
C PRO A 177 4.15 -14.60 14.15
N ARG A 178 5.48 -14.67 13.99
CA ARG A 178 6.39 -13.68 14.56
C ARG A 178 6.17 -12.37 13.80
N CYS A 179 5.44 -11.45 14.41
CA CYS A 179 5.38 -10.05 14.00
C CYS A 179 6.71 -9.31 14.26
N TRP A 180 7.75 -10.01 14.73
CA TRP A 180 9.02 -9.47 15.19
C TRP A 180 10.20 -10.21 14.57
N PRO A 181 11.18 -9.51 13.97
CA PRO A 181 12.51 -10.08 13.82
C PRO A 181 13.14 -10.15 15.22
N GLY A 182 13.23 -11.35 15.77
CA GLY A 182 14.10 -11.66 16.92
C GLY A 182 13.85 -10.87 18.20
N ARG A 183 12.98 -11.37 19.06
CA ARG A 183 13.20 -11.39 20.52
C ARG A 183 12.24 -12.41 21.11
N ASP A 184 12.79 -13.54 21.54
CA ASP A 184 12.06 -14.49 22.37
C ASP A 184 11.65 -13.73 23.66
N LEU A 185 10.34 -13.57 23.84
CA LEU A 185 9.76 -12.99 25.06
C LEU A 185 9.58 -14.06 26.16
N ASP A 186 10.18 -15.24 25.99
CA ASP A 186 10.28 -16.27 27.03
C ASP A 186 11.62 -16.11 27.76
N ALA A 187 11.76 -15.03 28.52
CA ALA A 187 12.79 -14.87 29.54
C ALA A 187 12.32 -13.86 30.60
N ARG A 188 11.37 -14.30 31.43
CA ARG A 188 11.22 -14.02 32.88
C ARG A 188 9.92 -14.63 33.39
#